data_AF-A0A9W9F9K0-F1
#
_entry.id   AF-A0A9W9F9K0-F1
#
_cell.length_a   1.000
_cell.length_b   1.000
_cell.length_c   1.000
_cell.angle_alpha   90.00
_cell.angle_beta   90.00
_cell.angle_gamma   90.00
#
_symmetry.space_group_name_H-M   'P 1'
#
loop_
_entity.id
_entity.type
_entity.pdbx_description
1 polymer ?
#
loop_
_entity_poly.entity_id
_entity_poly.type
_entity_poly.pdbx_seq_one_letter_code
_entity_poly.pdbx_strand_id
1 'polypeptide(L)'
;MALCKFAYDYRHSEHIDALAAQAVQEETRLGPADRRSSFALVRHYIGRLAHHIRAPNELIEDSCDLGHLLQTYDVCSVGSLSGVRAPMRDSHTNLRGILNRMCKGGKEEKENIENGLFYLNKVVNVFENFMSLYEQAQPQVHAEIQCLEHFYRGRRRFADGDRFIACSKPACLCCELYFKHYPARMVIPASHRKVWTRWSPPLVEDFGKNDVATWHQKQILNKITQELRDLVITQVLERSPSICWHPDSRTSITEIQSMASVTSVEDQSVDGELYNESVSESSNGFETEDQAFDSDDGGVSINIGLVAN
;
A
#
# COMPACT_ATOMS: atom_id res chain seq x y z
N MET A 1 29.33 11.09 -0.55
CA MET A 1 29.09 10.99 -2.01
C MET A 1 29.59 9.67 -2.62
N ALA A 2 30.77 9.16 -2.26
CA ALA A 2 31.31 7.91 -2.80
C ALA A 2 30.38 6.69 -2.65
N LEU A 3 29.74 6.53 -1.48
CA LEU A 3 28.79 5.42 -1.23
C LEU A 3 27.55 5.47 -2.11
N CYS A 4 26.97 6.66 -2.34
CA CYS A 4 25.84 6.81 -3.25
C CYS A 4 26.22 6.45 -4.68
N LYS A 5 27.43 6.84 -5.12
CA LYS A 5 27.95 6.52 -6.46
C LYS A 5 28.17 5.03 -6.64
N PHE A 6 28.78 4.40 -5.65
CA PHE A 6 28.92 2.94 -5.62
C PHE A 6 27.55 2.26 -5.68
N ALA A 7 26.61 2.62 -4.80
CA ALA A 7 25.26 2.06 -4.82
C ALA A 7 24.56 2.25 -6.17
N TYR A 8 24.70 3.42 -6.78
CA TYR A 8 24.14 3.71 -8.10
C TYR A 8 24.76 2.84 -9.19
N ASP A 9 26.08 2.75 -9.28
CA ASP A 9 26.77 2.02 -10.35
C ASP A 9 26.50 0.50 -10.29
N TYR A 10 26.41 -0.05 -9.09
CA TYR A 10 26.22 -1.49 -8.86
C TYR A 10 24.76 -1.91 -8.61
N ARG A 11 23.80 -1.00 -8.82
CA ARG A 11 22.36 -1.25 -8.54
C ARG A 11 21.74 -2.39 -9.36
N HIS A 12 22.34 -2.76 -10.49
CA HIS A 12 21.93 -3.87 -11.35
C HIS A 12 22.97 -5.01 -11.36
N SER A 13 23.80 -5.10 -10.32
CA SER A 13 24.76 -6.19 -10.20
C SER A 13 24.09 -7.50 -9.78
N GLU A 14 24.70 -8.63 -10.14
CA GLU A 14 24.25 -9.97 -9.74
C GLU A 14 24.11 -10.11 -8.21
N HIS A 15 24.87 -9.33 -7.43
CA HIS A 15 24.76 -9.31 -5.97
C HIS A 15 23.41 -8.75 -5.49
N ILE A 16 22.82 -7.77 -6.18
CA ILE A 16 21.50 -7.23 -5.84
C ILE A 16 20.40 -8.25 -6.12
N ASP A 17 20.58 -9.08 -7.15
CA ASP A 17 19.66 -10.17 -7.48
C ASP A 17 19.80 -11.33 -6.48
N ALA A 18 21.02 -11.65 -6.06
CA ALA A 18 21.27 -12.62 -4.99
C ALA A 18 20.61 -12.18 -3.67
N LEU A 19 20.72 -10.89 -3.30
CA LEU A 19 20.01 -10.33 -2.13
C LEU A 19 18.49 -10.47 -2.26
N ALA A 20 17.93 -10.31 -3.45
CA ALA A 20 16.49 -10.53 -3.68
C ALA A 20 16.10 -12.01 -3.48
N ALA A 21 16.87 -12.93 -4.05
CA ALA A 21 16.60 -14.36 -3.89
C ALA A 21 16.67 -14.80 -2.43
N GLN A 22 17.67 -14.31 -1.68
CA GLN A 22 17.81 -14.59 -0.25
C GLN A 22 16.68 -13.97 0.58
N ALA A 23 16.21 -12.77 0.21
CA ALA A 23 15.07 -12.15 0.86
C ALA A 23 13.80 -12.99 0.76
N VAL A 24 13.49 -13.48 -0.45
CA VAL A 24 12.32 -14.35 -0.68
C VAL A 24 12.42 -15.65 0.12
N GLN A 25 13.61 -16.27 0.15
CA GLN A 25 13.83 -17.50 0.91
C GLN A 25 13.67 -17.29 2.42
N GLU A 26 14.23 -16.20 2.96
CA GLU A 26 14.13 -15.87 4.38
C GLU A 26 12.69 -15.55 4.78
N GLU A 27 11.97 -14.76 4.00
CA GLU A 27 10.56 -14.42 4.26
C GLU A 27 9.65 -15.65 4.21
N THR A 28 9.91 -16.58 3.28
CA THR A 28 9.21 -17.87 3.21
C THR A 28 9.43 -18.70 4.48
N ARG A 29 10.64 -18.63 5.07
CA ARG A 29 11.00 -19.40 6.27
C ARG A 29 10.49 -18.78 7.57
N LEU A 30 10.60 -17.45 7.70
CA LEU A 30 10.18 -16.72 8.91
C LEU A 30 8.66 -16.72 9.09
N GLY A 31 7.92 -16.95 8.00
CA GLY A 31 6.48 -16.84 8.01
C GLY A 31 6.02 -15.38 8.17
N PRO A 32 4.72 -15.16 8.40
CA PRO A 32 4.08 -13.85 8.28
C PRO A 32 4.23 -12.96 9.52
N ALA A 33 5.39 -13.01 10.18
CA ALA A 33 5.73 -12.04 11.22
C ALA A 33 5.98 -10.66 10.59
N ASP A 34 5.70 -9.58 11.33
CA ASP A 34 5.97 -8.17 10.93
C ASP A 34 7.46 -7.85 10.65
N ARG A 35 8.33 -8.85 10.59
CA ARG A 35 9.77 -8.71 10.38
C ARG A 35 10.13 -9.04 8.94
N ARG A 36 10.51 -8.00 8.20
CA ARG A 36 11.07 -8.13 6.85
C ARG A 36 12.42 -8.85 6.89
N SER A 37 12.77 -9.53 5.81
CA SER A 37 14.12 -10.10 5.65
C SER A 37 15.19 -9.02 5.81
N SER A 38 16.29 -9.38 6.48
CA SER A 38 17.46 -8.49 6.58
C SER A 38 18.04 -8.19 5.20
N PHE A 39 18.01 -9.16 4.28
CA PHE A 39 18.44 -8.97 2.89
C PHE A 39 17.54 -8.01 2.13
N ALA A 40 16.22 -8.07 2.36
CA ALA A 40 15.27 -7.12 1.78
C ALA A 40 15.51 -5.68 2.28
N LEU A 41 15.84 -5.54 3.56
CA LEU A 41 16.20 -4.24 4.15
C LEU A 41 17.50 -3.70 3.55
N VAL A 42 18.55 -4.52 3.45
CA VAL A 42 19.82 -4.13 2.82
C VAL A 42 19.59 -3.67 1.39
N ARG A 43 18.86 -4.45 0.57
CA ARG A 43 18.50 -4.08 -0.80
C ARG A 43 17.73 -2.75 -0.85
N HIS A 44 16.79 -2.55 0.06
CA HIS A 44 16.04 -1.29 0.16
C HIS A 44 16.96 -0.09 0.44
N TYR A 45 17.88 -0.20 1.41
CA TYR A 45 18.80 0.88 1.76
C TYR A 45 19.83 1.17 0.66
N ILE A 46 20.34 0.15 -0.03
CA ILE A 46 21.18 0.35 -1.22
C ILE A 46 20.41 1.13 -2.27
N GLY A 47 19.13 0.77 -2.50
CA GLY A 47 18.26 1.51 -3.39
C GLY A 47 18.08 2.98 -3.00
N ARG A 48 17.93 3.28 -1.69
CA ARG A 48 17.85 4.67 -1.19
C ARG A 48 19.14 5.45 -1.44
N LEU A 49 20.29 4.82 -1.24
CA LEU A 49 21.59 5.45 -1.52
C LEU A 49 21.75 5.78 -3.01
N ALA A 50 21.39 4.84 -3.89
CA ALA A 50 21.42 5.03 -5.34
C ALA A 50 20.43 6.11 -5.81
N HIS A 51 19.27 6.23 -5.17
CA HIS A 51 18.24 7.22 -5.49
C HIS A 51 18.76 8.67 -5.43
N HIS A 52 19.69 8.96 -4.52
CA HIS A 52 20.31 10.30 -4.40
C HIS A 52 21.12 10.73 -5.64
N ILE A 53 21.49 9.80 -6.52
CA ILE A 53 22.13 10.11 -7.81
C ILE A 53 21.14 9.97 -8.95
N ARG A 54 20.30 8.94 -8.91
CA ARG A 54 19.33 8.67 -9.97
C ARG A 54 18.34 9.82 -10.14
N ALA A 55 17.67 10.23 -9.06
CA ALA A 55 16.59 11.22 -9.16
C ALA A 55 17.05 12.59 -9.68
N PRO A 56 18.21 13.15 -9.26
CA PRO A 56 18.74 14.36 -9.89
C PRO A 56 19.11 14.19 -11.36
N ASN A 57 19.66 13.03 -11.76
CA ASN A 57 20.00 12.77 -13.17
C ASN A 57 18.73 12.70 -14.03
N GLU A 58 17.73 11.93 -13.59
CA GLU A 58 16.41 11.85 -14.25
C GLU A 58 15.79 13.25 -14.40
N LEU A 59 15.82 14.06 -13.34
CA LEU A 59 15.32 15.44 -13.40
C LEU A 59 16.08 16.31 -14.40
N ILE A 60 17.40 16.17 -14.51
CA ILE A 60 18.21 16.93 -15.49
C ILE A 60 17.89 16.47 -16.92
N GLU A 61 17.77 15.15 -17.14
CA GLU A 61 17.39 14.56 -18.42
C GLU A 61 16.01 15.08 -18.87
N ASP A 62 15.03 15.07 -17.96
CA ASP A 62 13.66 15.52 -18.20
C ASP A 62 13.52 17.07 -18.24
N SER A 63 14.51 17.81 -17.74
CA SER A 63 14.42 19.28 -17.63
C SER A 63 14.27 19.99 -18.96
N CYS A 64 14.75 19.39 -20.05
CA CYS A 64 14.58 19.91 -21.40
C CYS A 64 13.10 19.95 -21.81
N ASP A 65 12.35 18.92 -21.47
CA ASP A 65 10.93 18.78 -21.83
C ASP A 65 10.00 19.49 -20.84
N LEU A 66 10.45 19.67 -19.58
CA LEU A 66 9.68 20.28 -18.50
C LEU A 66 10.09 21.74 -18.21
N GLY A 67 10.91 22.34 -19.07
CA GLY A 67 11.51 23.66 -18.84
C GLY A 67 10.50 24.76 -18.52
N HIS A 68 9.33 24.77 -19.17
CA HIS A 68 8.25 25.74 -18.91
C HIS A 68 7.63 25.59 -17.51
N LEU A 69 7.61 24.37 -16.96
CA LEU A 69 7.10 24.10 -15.61
C LEU A 69 8.13 24.40 -14.53
N LEU A 70 9.41 24.18 -14.82
CA LEU A 70 10.50 24.32 -13.84
C LEU A 70 11.03 25.76 -13.73
N GLN A 71 10.89 26.59 -14.77
CA GLN A 71 11.41 27.96 -14.78
C GLN A 71 10.42 29.01 -14.26
N THR A 72 9.12 28.77 -14.45
CA THR A 72 8.06 29.72 -14.11
C THR A 72 6.99 29.04 -13.28
N TYR A 73 7.14 29.11 -11.95
CA TYR A 73 6.18 28.57 -11.00
C TYR A 73 6.04 29.44 -9.77
N ASP A 74 4.86 29.38 -9.16
CA ASP A 74 4.58 29.97 -7.86
C ASP A 74 4.29 28.85 -6.85
N VAL A 75 4.94 28.92 -5.70
CA VAL A 75 4.65 28.00 -4.59
C VAL A 75 3.48 28.56 -3.79
N CYS A 76 2.36 27.83 -3.82
CA CYS A 76 1.14 28.21 -3.11
C CYS A 76 0.81 27.23 -2.01
N SER A 77 0.38 27.73 -0.85
CA SER A 77 -0.20 26.89 0.19
C SER A 77 -1.62 26.47 -0.21
N VAL A 78 -1.90 25.17 -0.16
CA VAL A 78 -3.26 24.64 -0.27
C VAL A 78 -3.86 24.58 1.13
N GLY A 79 -5.10 25.07 1.28
CA GLY A 79 -5.82 25.05 2.56
C GLY A 79 -6.14 23.62 2.98
N SER A 80 -5.99 23.32 4.27
CA SER A 80 -6.28 21.99 4.79
C SER A 80 -7.79 21.74 4.83
N LEU A 81 -8.21 20.62 4.26
CA LEU A 81 -9.59 20.14 4.35
C LEU A 81 -9.77 19.36 5.66
N SER A 82 -10.84 19.69 6.37
CA SER A 82 -11.22 18.93 7.56
C SER A 82 -11.64 17.51 7.17
N GLY A 83 -11.21 16.52 7.96
CA GLY A 83 -11.66 15.14 7.81
C GLY A 83 -13.00 14.89 8.50
N VAL A 84 -13.70 13.84 8.08
CA VAL A 84 -14.82 13.28 8.83
C VAL A 84 -14.31 12.63 10.11
N ARG A 85 -14.97 12.89 11.24
CA ARG A 85 -14.65 12.29 12.54
C ARG A 85 -14.89 10.78 12.51
N ALA A 86 -14.11 10.03 13.28
CA ALA A 86 -14.37 8.62 13.50
C ALA A 86 -15.81 8.45 14.07
N PRO A 87 -16.58 7.45 13.59
CA PRO A 87 -17.88 7.15 14.16
C PRO A 87 -17.78 6.88 15.66
N MET A 88 -18.85 7.13 16.43
CA MET A 88 -18.88 6.71 17.82
C MET A 88 -19.07 5.20 17.90
N ARG A 89 -18.41 4.57 18.87
CA ARG A 89 -18.61 3.17 19.20
C ARG A 89 -20.06 2.93 19.59
N ASP A 90 -20.66 1.92 18.97
CA ASP A 90 -22.02 1.46 19.26
C ASP A 90 -22.05 -0.04 19.61
N SER A 91 -23.24 -0.57 19.87
CA SER A 91 -23.47 -2.00 20.11
C SER A 91 -23.12 -2.90 18.92
N HIS A 92 -22.88 -2.33 17.74
CA HIS A 92 -22.48 -3.01 16.51
C HIS A 92 -21.00 -2.82 16.16
N THR A 93 -20.23 -2.16 17.01
CA THR A 93 -18.78 -1.99 16.86
C THR A 93 -18.08 -3.18 17.52
N ASN A 94 -18.30 -4.36 16.92
CA ASN A 94 -17.72 -5.64 17.29
C ASN A 94 -17.53 -6.51 16.03
N LEU A 95 -16.78 -7.60 16.12
CA LEU A 95 -16.49 -8.49 14.99
C LEU A 95 -17.75 -8.92 14.23
N ARG A 96 -18.81 -9.30 14.93
CA ARG A 96 -20.06 -9.75 14.31
C ARG A 96 -20.80 -8.61 13.61
N GLY A 97 -20.84 -7.43 14.21
CA GLY A 97 -21.42 -6.23 13.60
C GLY A 97 -20.65 -5.76 12.37
N ILE A 98 -19.32 -5.82 12.42
CA ILE A 98 -18.44 -5.56 11.26
C ILE A 98 -18.71 -6.58 10.16
N LEU A 99 -18.68 -7.88 10.48
CA LEU A 99 -18.96 -8.96 9.54
C LEU A 99 -20.33 -8.79 8.86
N ASN A 100 -21.36 -8.43 9.61
CA ASN A 100 -22.71 -8.18 9.07
C ASN A 100 -22.74 -7.02 8.07
N ARG A 101 -21.89 -6.01 8.22
CA ARG A 101 -21.76 -4.89 7.27
C ARG A 101 -20.90 -5.26 6.05
N MET A 102 -20.03 -6.26 6.19
CA MET A 102 -19.17 -6.77 5.12
C MET A 102 -19.91 -7.79 4.25
N CYS A 103 -20.61 -8.74 4.84
CA CYS A 103 -21.27 -9.81 4.10
C CYS A 103 -22.66 -9.38 3.61
N LYS A 104 -22.84 -9.34 2.29
CA LYS A 104 -24.17 -9.27 1.65
C LYS A 104 -24.64 -10.63 1.13
N GLY A 105 -23.80 -11.66 1.24
CA GLY A 105 -23.98 -13.00 0.68
C GLY A 105 -24.93 -13.90 1.45
N GLY A 106 -25.05 -15.13 0.95
CA GLY A 106 -25.88 -16.19 1.54
C GLY A 106 -25.37 -16.67 2.90
N LYS A 107 -26.18 -17.49 3.59
CA LYS A 107 -25.87 -17.98 4.94
C LYS A 107 -24.54 -18.75 5.01
N GLU A 108 -24.25 -19.57 3.99
CA GLU A 108 -23.05 -20.41 3.91
C GLU A 108 -21.76 -19.60 3.74
N GLU A 109 -21.74 -18.66 2.79
CA GLU A 109 -20.59 -17.77 2.57
C GLU A 109 -20.27 -16.96 3.82
N LYS A 110 -21.32 -16.45 4.47
CA LYS A 110 -21.17 -15.70 5.72
C LYS A 110 -20.57 -16.54 6.85
N GLU A 111 -20.96 -17.81 6.97
CA GLU A 111 -20.42 -18.74 7.97
C GLU A 111 -18.94 -19.04 7.71
N ASN A 112 -18.55 -19.21 6.44
CA ASN A 112 -17.14 -19.41 6.06
C ASN A 112 -16.28 -18.19 6.39
N ILE A 113 -16.75 -16.98 6.08
CA ILE A 113 -16.05 -15.73 6.41
C ILE A 113 -15.99 -15.55 7.93
N GLU A 114 -17.06 -15.85 8.65
CA GLU A 114 -17.10 -15.79 10.12
C GLU A 114 -16.02 -16.69 10.73
N ASN A 115 -15.94 -17.95 10.28
CA ASN A 115 -14.95 -18.91 10.73
C ASN A 115 -13.51 -18.45 10.43
N GLY A 116 -13.25 -17.91 9.24
CA GLY A 116 -11.94 -17.35 8.87
C GLY A 116 -11.55 -16.16 9.75
N LEU A 117 -12.50 -15.25 10.01
CA LEU A 117 -12.27 -14.07 10.83
C LEU A 117 -12.02 -14.43 12.29
N PHE A 118 -12.75 -15.41 12.84
CA PHE A 118 -12.50 -15.92 14.19
C PHE A 118 -11.14 -16.60 14.31
N TYR A 119 -10.73 -17.36 13.29
CA TYR A 119 -9.39 -17.95 13.23
C TYR A 119 -8.31 -16.86 13.27
N LEU A 120 -8.39 -15.86 12.38
CA LEU A 120 -7.43 -14.75 12.35
C LEU A 120 -7.43 -13.98 13.68
N ASN A 121 -8.60 -13.68 14.25
CA ASN A 121 -8.67 -13.01 15.54
C ASN A 121 -8.03 -13.82 16.66
N LYS A 122 -8.14 -15.16 16.63
CA LYS A 122 -7.51 -16.03 17.63
C LYS A 122 -5.99 -16.05 17.48
N VAL A 123 -5.47 -16.02 16.25
CA VAL A 123 -4.03 -16.15 15.98
C VAL A 123 -3.28 -14.82 16.15
N VAL A 124 -3.85 -13.71 15.68
CA VAL A 124 -3.16 -12.40 15.63
C VAL A 124 -3.92 -11.27 16.35
N ASN A 125 -4.97 -11.59 17.10
CA ASN A 125 -5.73 -10.63 17.92
C ASN A 125 -6.22 -9.38 17.16
N VAL A 126 -6.73 -9.60 15.93
CA VAL A 126 -7.16 -8.55 15.00
C VAL A 126 -8.07 -7.52 15.64
N PHE A 127 -9.04 -7.95 16.45
CA PHE A 127 -10.05 -7.05 16.99
C PHE A 127 -9.50 -6.11 18.06
N GLU A 128 -8.63 -6.59 18.94
CA GLU A 128 -8.01 -5.74 19.96
C GLU A 128 -7.10 -4.69 19.32
N ASN A 129 -6.30 -5.10 18.32
CA ASN A 129 -5.48 -4.20 17.52
C ASN A 129 -6.34 -3.15 16.78
N PHE A 130 -7.45 -3.58 16.17
CA PHE A 130 -8.41 -2.68 15.54
C PHE A 130 -8.98 -1.67 16.55
N MET A 131 -9.43 -2.12 17.72
CA MET A 131 -10.03 -1.26 18.74
C MET A 131 -9.03 -0.22 19.28
N SER A 132 -7.78 -0.64 19.53
CA SER A 132 -6.68 0.26 19.91
C SER A 132 -6.49 1.39 18.90
N LEU A 133 -6.43 1.04 17.61
CA LEU A 133 -6.27 2.01 16.52
C LEU A 133 -7.52 2.89 16.34
N TYR A 134 -8.71 2.32 16.49
CA TYR A 134 -9.99 3.01 16.33
C TYR A 134 -10.21 4.06 17.41
N GLU A 135 -9.93 3.74 18.67
CA GLU A 135 -10.13 4.65 19.81
C GLU A 135 -9.13 5.82 19.80
N GLN A 136 -7.95 5.63 19.22
CA GLN A 136 -6.91 6.65 19.09
C GLN A 136 -6.94 7.37 17.73
N ALA A 137 -7.84 6.97 16.83
CA ALA A 137 -7.88 7.48 15.47
C ALA A 137 -8.17 8.99 15.47
N GLN A 138 -7.31 9.73 14.79
CA GLN A 138 -7.53 11.13 14.44
C GLN A 138 -7.53 11.23 12.92
N PRO A 139 -8.68 10.99 12.28
CA PRO A 139 -8.76 10.93 10.83
C PRO A 139 -8.45 12.31 10.20
N GLN A 140 -7.66 12.29 9.14
CA GLN A 140 -7.16 13.46 8.42
C GLN A 140 -7.25 13.22 6.90
N VAL A 141 -7.46 14.31 6.15
CA VAL A 141 -7.43 14.27 4.70
C VAL A 141 -5.98 14.31 4.24
N HIS A 142 -5.56 13.29 3.50
CA HIS A 142 -4.19 13.22 2.97
C HIS A 142 -3.92 14.27 1.89
N ALA A 143 -2.65 14.61 1.66
CA ALA A 143 -2.24 15.68 0.75
C ALA A 143 -2.72 15.45 -0.70
N GLU A 144 -2.70 14.20 -1.16
CA GLU A 144 -3.16 13.79 -2.49
C GLU A 144 -4.61 14.27 -2.71
N ILE A 145 -5.48 14.03 -1.73
CA ILE A 145 -6.90 14.39 -1.79
C ILE A 145 -7.08 15.90 -1.61
N GLN A 146 -6.30 16.54 -0.74
CA GLN A 146 -6.33 18.00 -0.58
C GLN A 146 -6.02 18.71 -1.91
N CYS A 147 -4.98 18.28 -2.63
CA CYS A 147 -4.64 18.79 -3.95
C CYS A 147 -5.74 18.51 -4.98
N LEU A 148 -6.27 17.29 -5.02
CA LEU A 148 -7.35 16.91 -5.93
C LEU A 148 -8.59 17.81 -5.76
N GLU A 149 -9.04 17.98 -4.52
CA GLU A 149 -10.20 18.81 -4.20
C GLU A 149 -9.93 20.29 -4.49
N HIS A 150 -8.71 20.78 -4.22
CA HIS A 150 -8.31 22.14 -4.54
C HIS A 150 -8.42 22.45 -6.04
N PHE A 151 -7.94 21.53 -6.89
CA PHE A 151 -8.05 21.68 -8.34
C PHE A 151 -9.49 21.54 -8.82
N TYR A 152 -10.22 20.55 -8.32
CA TYR A 152 -11.58 20.27 -8.76
C TYR A 152 -12.57 21.38 -8.36
N ARG A 153 -12.63 21.73 -7.06
CA ARG A 153 -13.53 22.80 -6.56
C ARG A 153 -13.19 24.16 -7.15
N GLY A 154 -11.89 24.44 -7.29
CA GLY A 154 -11.39 25.68 -7.87
C GLY A 154 -11.48 25.75 -9.40
N ARG A 155 -11.95 24.69 -10.07
CA ARG A 155 -11.95 24.55 -11.54
C ARG A 155 -10.61 24.95 -12.17
N ARG A 156 -9.51 24.57 -11.52
CA ARG A 156 -8.16 24.92 -11.95
C ARG A 156 -7.78 24.12 -13.18
N ARG A 157 -6.98 24.74 -14.04
CA ARG A 157 -6.40 24.07 -15.20
C ARG A 157 -5.11 23.38 -14.79
N PHE A 158 -4.90 22.20 -15.34
CA PHE A 158 -3.63 21.50 -15.22
C PHE A 158 -2.68 21.97 -16.32
N ALA A 159 -1.37 21.91 -16.03
CA ALA A 159 -0.34 22.09 -17.02
C ALA A 159 -0.53 21.07 -18.16
N ASP A 160 -0.48 21.55 -19.41
CA ASP A 160 -0.63 20.74 -20.62
C ASP A 160 -1.88 19.84 -20.67
N GLY A 161 -2.88 20.13 -19.84
CA GLY A 161 -4.07 19.29 -19.69
C GLY A 161 -3.84 17.99 -18.92
N ASP A 162 -2.64 17.74 -18.39
CA ASP A 162 -2.31 16.53 -17.66
C ASP A 162 -2.80 16.58 -16.21
N ARG A 163 -3.82 15.77 -15.90
CA ARG A 163 -4.49 15.73 -14.59
C ARG A 163 -3.70 14.94 -13.55
N PHE A 164 -2.38 15.07 -13.58
CA PHE A 164 -1.46 14.42 -12.68
C PHE A 164 -1.27 15.25 -11.40
N ILE A 165 -1.23 14.55 -10.26
CA ILE A 165 -0.93 15.12 -8.96
C ILE A 165 0.20 14.30 -8.35
N ALA A 166 1.37 14.92 -8.21
CA ALA A 166 2.51 14.33 -7.52
C ALA A 166 2.44 14.60 -6.01
N CYS A 167 2.93 13.65 -5.22
CA CYS A 167 3.18 13.82 -3.79
C CYS A 167 4.57 13.24 -3.47
N SER A 168 5.13 13.62 -2.31
CA SER A 168 6.48 13.21 -1.90
C SER A 168 6.62 11.70 -1.65
N LYS A 169 5.50 11.02 -1.39
CA LYS A 169 5.39 9.57 -1.29
C LYS A 169 4.29 9.08 -2.22
N PRO A 170 4.34 7.81 -2.68
CA PRO A 170 3.22 7.15 -3.34
C PRO A 170 1.95 7.26 -2.49
N ALA A 171 0.80 7.22 -3.15
CA ALA A 171 -0.48 7.31 -2.49
C ALA A 171 -0.74 6.10 -1.57
N CYS A 172 -1.53 6.30 -0.52
CA CYS A 172 -2.10 5.18 0.22
C CYS A 172 -3.22 4.48 -0.55
N LEU A 173 -3.62 3.29 -0.10
CA LEU A 173 -4.70 2.53 -0.72
C LEU A 173 -6.00 3.35 -0.82
N CYS A 174 -6.36 4.04 0.26
CA CYS A 174 -7.57 4.86 0.26
C CYS A 174 -7.47 6.06 -0.69
N CYS A 175 -6.30 6.68 -0.84
CA CYS A 175 -6.06 7.75 -1.82
C CYS A 175 -6.14 7.23 -3.25
N GLU A 176 -5.51 6.10 -3.56
CA GLU A 176 -5.60 5.42 -4.87
C GLU A 176 -7.07 5.17 -5.25
N LEU A 177 -7.83 4.52 -4.36
CA LEU A 177 -9.24 4.22 -4.58
C LEU A 177 -10.10 5.49 -4.66
N TYR A 178 -9.76 6.53 -3.89
CA TYR A 178 -10.44 7.81 -3.97
C TYR A 178 -10.26 8.43 -5.35
N PHE A 179 -9.03 8.54 -5.85
CA PHE A 179 -8.74 9.04 -7.20
C PHE A 179 -9.44 8.23 -8.28
N LYS A 180 -9.38 6.89 -8.19
CA LYS A 180 -10.03 5.96 -9.13
C LYS A 180 -11.53 6.22 -9.29
N HIS A 181 -12.22 6.50 -8.18
CA HIS A 181 -13.67 6.67 -8.17
C HIS A 181 -14.13 8.12 -8.24
N TYR A 182 -13.21 9.08 -8.16
CA TYR A 182 -13.53 10.50 -8.16
C TYR A 182 -14.01 10.99 -9.53
N PRO A 183 -15.05 11.84 -9.61
CA PRO A 183 -15.62 12.29 -10.89
C PRO A 183 -14.67 13.13 -11.75
N ALA A 184 -13.60 13.69 -11.18
CA ALA A 184 -12.66 14.54 -11.91
C ALA A 184 -11.78 13.79 -12.93
N ARG A 185 -11.79 12.45 -12.94
CA ARG A 185 -10.96 11.61 -13.84
C ARG A 185 -9.49 12.06 -13.83
N MET A 186 -8.93 12.20 -12.62
CA MET A 186 -7.50 12.49 -12.45
C MET A 186 -6.68 11.27 -12.89
N VAL A 187 -5.40 11.48 -13.19
CA VAL A 187 -4.44 10.37 -13.31
C VAL A 187 -4.36 9.69 -11.94
N ILE A 188 -4.56 8.37 -11.90
CA ILE A 188 -4.50 7.61 -10.64
C ILE A 188 -3.03 7.59 -10.18
N PRO A 189 -2.71 8.07 -8.96
CA PRO A 189 -1.34 8.14 -8.49
C PRO A 189 -0.77 6.73 -8.29
N ALA A 190 0.54 6.60 -8.47
CA ALA A 190 1.26 5.42 -8.01
C ALA A 190 1.02 5.26 -6.49
N SER A 191 0.81 4.02 -6.05
CA SER A 191 0.36 3.71 -4.70
C SER A 191 1.29 2.70 -4.04
N HIS A 192 1.52 2.88 -2.74
CA HIS A 192 2.16 1.87 -1.89
C HIS A 192 1.11 0.92 -1.30
N ARG A 193 -0.20 1.12 -1.53
CA ARG A 193 -1.29 0.22 -1.14
C ARG A 193 -1.39 -0.16 0.34
N LYS A 194 -0.81 0.65 1.23
CA LYS A 194 -1.07 0.54 2.67
C LYS A 194 -2.34 1.26 3.05
N VAL A 195 -3.04 0.69 4.01
CA VAL A 195 -4.16 1.29 4.70
C VAL A 195 -3.65 2.14 5.84
N TRP A 196 -3.91 3.44 5.75
CA TRP A 196 -3.65 4.37 6.84
C TRP A 196 -4.92 4.53 7.65
N THR A 197 -4.91 4.11 8.91
CA THR A 197 -6.08 4.15 9.80
C THR A 197 -6.52 5.57 10.16
N ARG A 198 -5.61 6.55 10.01
CA ARG A 198 -5.88 7.99 10.14
C ARG A 198 -6.39 8.62 8.85
N TRP A 199 -6.67 7.85 7.80
CA TRP A 199 -7.22 8.42 6.56
C TRP A 199 -8.69 8.83 6.73
N SER A 200 -9.08 9.95 6.12
CA SER A 200 -10.47 10.42 6.07
C SER A 200 -10.80 11.04 4.72
N PRO A 201 -12.04 10.87 4.21
CA PRO A 201 -12.52 11.71 3.12
C PRO A 201 -12.70 13.16 3.59
N PRO A 202 -12.74 14.14 2.66
CA PRO A 202 -13.04 15.52 2.99
C PRO A 202 -14.41 15.66 3.66
N LEU A 203 -14.53 16.46 4.72
CA LEU A 203 -15.80 16.76 5.34
C LEU A 203 -16.70 17.53 4.36
N VAL A 204 -17.95 17.10 4.23
CA VAL A 204 -19.04 17.84 3.58
C VAL A 204 -19.85 18.49 4.70
N GLU A 205 -19.90 19.82 4.72
CA GLU A 205 -20.51 20.59 5.82
C GLU A 205 -22.01 20.27 5.99
N ASP A 206 -22.77 20.29 4.90
CA ASP A 206 -24.20 20.02 4.89
C ASP A 206 -24.50 18.63 4.32
N PHE A 207 -24.25 17.59 5.11
CA PHE A 207 -24.49 16.20 4.69
C PHE A 207 -26.00 15.85 4.59
N GLY A 208 -26.63 16.27 3.50
CA GLY A 208 -28.08 16.22 3.27
C GLY A 208 -28.53 15.27 2.15
N LYS A 209 -29.81 14.88 2.13
CA LYS A 209 -30.36 13.98 1.10
C LYS A 209 -30.39 14.58 -0.32
N ASN A 210 -30.44 15.91 -0.43
CA ASN A 210 -30.59 16.62 -1.71
C ASN A 210 -29.32 17.38 -2.13
N ASP A 211 -28.22 17.24 -1.37
CA ASP A 211 -26.96 17.88 -1.70
C ASP A 211 -26.12 17.02 -2.67
N VAL A 212 -25.63 17.65 -3.73
CA VAL A 212 -24.87 16.98 -4.79
C VAL A 212 -23.51 16.51 -4.26
N ALA A 213 -22.86 17.27 -3.39
CA ALA A 213 -21.59 16.88 -2.79
C ALA A 213 -21.74 15.65 -1.89
N THR A 214 -22.83 15.60 -1.12
CA THR A 214 -23.23 14.45 -0.31
C THR A 214 -23.48 13.21 -1.17
N TRP A 215 -24.21 13.37 -2.28
CA TRP A 215 -24.43 12.26 -3.22
C TRP A 215 -23.11 11.76 -3.81
N HIS A 216 -22.25 12.65 -4.30
CA HIS A 216 -20.94 12.29 -4.84
C HIS A 216 -20.07 11.56 -3.82
N GLN A 217 -19.96 12.09 -2.60
CA GLN A 217 -19.17 11.47 -1.55
C GLN A 217 -19.70 10.08 -1.19
N LYS A 218 -21.03 9.90 -1.09
CA LYS A 218 -21.63 8.58 -0.87
C LYS A 218 -21.28 7.59 -1.98
N GLN A 219 -21.35 8.02 -3.25
CA GLN A 219 -20.98 7.16 -4.38
C GLN A 219 -19.52 6.71 -4.30
N ILE A 220 -18.60 7.65 -4.05
CA ILE A 220 -17.18 7.36 -3.92
C ILE A 220 -16.94 6.39 -2.75
N LEU A 221 -17.44 6.72 -1.56
CA LEU A 221 -17.23 5.90 -0.37
C LEU A 221 -17.85 4.51 -0.49
N ASN A 222 -19.02 4.37 -1.14
CA ASN A 222 -19.62 3.07 -1.38
C ASN A 222 -18.75 2.18 -2.27
N LYS A 223 -18.13 2.76 -3.32
CA LYS A 223 -17.22 2.03 -4.21
C LYS A 223 -15.92 1.65 -3.51
N ILE A 224 -15.31 2.58 -2.78
CA ILE A 224 -14.13 2.30 -1.94
C ILE A 224 -14.45 1.19 -0.93
N THR A 225 -15.57 1.30 -0.22
CA THR A 225 -16.02 0.29 0.76
C THR A 225 -16.22 -1.08 0.12
N GLN A 226 -16.74 -1.12 -1.11
CA GLN A 226 -16.94 -2.38 -1.83
C GLN A 226 -15.59 -3.03 -2.20
N GLU A 227 -14.65 -2.28 -2.78
CA GLU A 227 -13.34 -2.82 -3.12
C GLU A 227 -12.55 -3.27 -1.88
N LEU A 228 -12.54 -2.47 -0.81
CA LEU A 228 -11.91 -2.86 0.46
C LEU A 228 -12.54 -4.11 1.05
N ARG A 229 -13.86 -4.26 0.92
CA ARG A 229 -14.55 -5.46 1.37
C ARG A 229 -14.13 -6.69 0.61
N ASP A 230 -14.06 -6.61 -0.71
CA ASP A 230 -13.69 -7.75 -1.55
C ASP A 230 -12.25 -8.19 -1.21
N LEU A 231 -11.34 -7.23 -1.02
CA LEU A 231 -9.96 -7.52 -0.57
C LEU A 231 -9.91 -8.21 0.80
N VAL A 232 -10.64 -7.68 1.79
CA VAL A 232 -10.66 -8.26 3.15
C VAL A 232 -11.30 -9.65 3.15
N ILE A 233 -12.38 -9.86 2.41
CA ILE A 233 -13.04 -11.17 2.32
C ILE A 233 -12.09 -12.20 1.69
N THR A 234 -11.42 -11.86 0.59
CA THR A 234 -10.42 -12.73 -0.03
C THR A 234 -9.33 -13.12 0.98
N GLN A 235 -8.76 -12.15 1.69
CA GLN A 235 -7.73 -12.41 2.70
C GLN A 235 -8.22 -13.32 3.84
N VAL A 236 -9.46 -13.11 4.31
CA VAL A 236 -10.08 -13.92 5.37
C VAL A 236 -10.31 -15.36 4.89
N LEU A 237 -10.79 -15.54 3.66
CA LEU A 237 -11.06 -16.86 3.09
C LEU A 237 -9.78 -17.65 2.80
N GLU A 238 -8.73 -16.97 2.32
CA GLU A 238 -7.40 -17.56 2.15
C GLU A 238 -6.71 -17.88 3.48
N ARG A 239 -7.29 -17.44 4.61
CA ARG A 239 -6.69 -17.50 5.96
C ARG A 239 -5.27 -16.95 5.98
N SER A 240 -4.98 -16.05 5.06
CA SER A 240 -3.66 -15.45 4.92
C SER A 240 -3.52 -14.35 5.98
N PRO A 241 -2.54 -14.46 6.87
CA PRO A 241 -2.11 -13.30 7.63
C PRO A 241 -1.65 -12.19 6.68
N SER A 242 -1.73 -10.94 7.14
CA SER A 242 -1.39 -9.74 6.37
C SER A 242 -0.02 -9.86 5.69
N ILE A 243 0.17 -9.18 4.55
CA ILE A 243 1.47 -9.14 3.87
C ILE A 243 2.53 -8.68 4.89
N CYS A 244 3.71 -9.32 4.82
CA CYS A 244 4.94 -8.80 5.39
C CYS A 244 5.04 -7.28 5.16
N TRP A 245 5.35 -6.55 6.23
CA TRP A 245 5.59 -5.11 6.18
C TRP A 245 6.50 -4.76 4.97
N HIS A 246 6.10 -3.77 4.18
CA HIS A 246 6.92 -3.22 3.09
C HIS A 246 7.05 -1.70 3.28
N PRO A 247 8.12 -1.04 2.83
CA PRO A 247 8.28 0.41 3.01
C PRO A 247 7.23 1.18 2.21
N ASP A 248 6.79 2.33 2.72
CA ASP A 248 5.95 3.30 1.99
C ASP A 248 6.69 4.05 0.86
N SER A 249 8.03 4.02 0.91
CA SER A 249 8.91 4.75 0.02
C SER A 249 9.43 3.85 -1.11
N ARG A 250 9.31 4.31 -2.35
CA ARG A 250 9.79 3.59 -3.55
C ARG A 250 11.19 4.07 -3.92
N THR A 251 12.13 3.15 -4.05
CA THR A 251 13.48 3.44 -4.57
C THR A 251 13.63 3.05 -6.04
N SER A 252 12.57 2.51 -6.66
CA SER A 252 12.47 1.94 -8.03
C SER A 252 13.56 0.91 -8.41
N ILE A 253 14.44 0.55 -7.48
CA ILE A 253 15.42 -0.56 -7.60
C ILE A 253 14.85 -1.84 -6.99
N THR A 254 13.89 -1.71 -6.07
CA THR A 254 13.18 -2.83 -5.44
C THR A 254 11.96 -3.33 -6.23
N GLU A 255 11.65 -2.74 -7.38
CA GLU A 255 10.42 -3.01 -8.15
C GLU A 255 10.54 -4.13 -9.19
N ILE A 256 11.41 -5.10 -8.98
CA ILE A 256 11.38 -6.33 -9.78
C ILE A 256 10.64 -7.41 -9.01
N GLN A 257 9.31 -7.30 -8.95
CA GLN A 257 8.34 -8.41 -8.90
C GLN A 257 6.89 -7.88 -8.73
N SER A 258 6.29 -7.42 -9.84
CA SER A 258 4.81 -7.44 -10.00
C SER A 258 4.30 -7.19 -11.43
N MET A 259 5.17 -7.18 -12.46
CA MET A 259 4.75 -6.91 -13.86
C MET A 259 5.25 -7.96 -14.87
N ALA A 260 5.66 -9.14 -14.43
CA ALA A 260 6.02 -10.24 -15.33
C ALA A 260 4.96 -11.34 -15.31
N SER A 261 3.87 -11.11 -16.06
CA SER A 261 3.03 -12.17 -16.66
C SER A 261 2.10 -11.56 -17.70
N VAL A 262 2.68 -10.95 -18.74
CA VAL A 262 2.00 -10.81 -20.04
C VAL A 262 3.04 -10.98 -21.14
N THR A 263 3.31 -12.24 -21.50
CA THR A 263 3.55 -12.70 -22.88
C THR A 263 3.65 -14.23 -22.88
N SER A 264 2.52 -14.84 -23.23
CA SER A 264 2.32 -16.06 -24.03
C SER A 264 3.48 -17.07 -24.22
N VAL A 265 3.22 -18.28 -23.69
CA VAL A 265 3.31 -19.63 -24.30
C VAL A 265 4.47 -19.96 -25.24
N GLU A 266 5.29 -20.95 -24.86
CA GLU A 266 5.47 -22.18 -25.66
C GLU A 266 6.00 -23.33 -24.79
N ASP A 267 5.45 -24.50 -25.08
CA ASP A 267 5.53 -25.79 -24.41
C ASP A 267 6.80 -26.55 -24.81
N GLN A 268 7.49 -27.19 -23.86
CA GLN A 268 8.26 -28.42 -24.12
C GLN A 268 8.72 -29.11 -22.82
N SER A 269 8.14 -30.29 -22.63
CA SER A 269 8.52 -31.38 -21.72
C SER A 269 9.95 -31.90 -21.94
N VAL A 270 10.71 -32.20 -20.87
CA VAL A 270 11.57 -33.41 -20.75
C VAL A 270 11.76 -33.77 -19.26
N ASP A 271 11.67 -35.08 -19.00
CA ASP A 271 11.86 -35.83 -17.75
C ASP A 271 13.26 -35.72 -17.08
N GLY A 272 13.36 -36.12 -15.80
CA GLY A 272 14.59 -36.76 -15.28
C GLY A 272 14.99 -36.50 -13.82
N GLU A 273 14.59 -37.40 -12.94
CA GLU A 273 15.37 -38.05 -11.85
C GLU A 273 16.03 -37.24 -10.69
N LEU A 274 15.34 -37.29 -9.55
CA LEU A 274 15.77 -37.87 -8.25
C LEU A 274 17.27 -37.82 -7.87
N TYR A 275 17.66 -36.93 -6.94
CA TYR A 275 18.65 -37.26 -5.91
C TYR A 275 18.29 -36.65 -4.55
N ASN A 276 18.34 -37.53 -3.56
CA ASN A 276 18.00 -37.33 -2.16
C ASN A 276 19.32 -37.21 -1.40
N GLU A 277 19.54 -36.13 -0.65
CA GLU A 277 20.59 -36.12 0.37
C GLU A 277 20.15 -35.35 1.61
N SER A 278 20.49 -35.95 2.73
CA SER A 278 19.85 -35.81 4.02
C SER A 278 20.84 -35.30 5.07
N VAL A 279 20.28 -34.61 6.08
CA VAL A 279 20.79 -34.42 7.44
C VAL A 279 21.88 -33.35 7.66
N SER A 280 21.55 -32.30 8.42
CA SER A 280 21.97 -32.20 9.83
C SER A 280 21.45 -30.94 10.50
N GLU A 281 20.71 -31.15 11.59
CA GLU A 281 20.40 -30.15 12.59
C GLU A 281 21.67 -29.71 13.32
N SER A 282 21.82 -28.41 13.53
CA SER A 282 22.68 -27.88 14.58
C SER A 282 22.06 -26.60 15.14
N SER A 283 21.53 -26.75 16.35
CA SER A 283 21.07 -25.71 17.25
C SER A 283 22.26 -24.85 17.69
N ASN A 284 22.10 -23.52 17.70
CA ASN A 284 22.47 -22.69 18.86
C ASN A 284 22.16 -21.19 18.68
N GLY A 285 21.59 -20.62 19.74
CA GLY A 285 22.01 -19.33 20.30
C GLY A 285 21.46 -18.06 19.65
N PHE A 286 20.20 -17.73 19.95
CA PHE A 286 19.62 -16.42 19.69
C PHE A 286 19.94 -15.46 20.85
N GLU A 287 20.82 -14.50 20.64
CA GLU A 287 20.91 -13.28 21.45
C GLU A 287 20.31 -12.14 20.64
N THR A 288 19.19 -11.58 21.12
CA THR A 288 18.53 -10.43 20.50
C THR A 288 19.01 -9.18 21.22
N GLU A 289 19.82 -8.37 20.54
CA GLU A 289 19.98 -6.97 20.89
C GLU A 289 18.84 -6.18 20.24
N ASP A 290 18.00 -5.60 21.08
CA ASP A 290 16.95 -4.66 20.69
C ASP A 290 17.59 -3.37 20.12
N GLN A 291 17.46 -3.18 18.80
CA GLN A 291 17.67 -1.88 18.18
C GLN A 291 16.36 -1.36 17.62
N ALA A 292 15.83 -0.35 18.31
CA ALA A 292 14.72 0.48 17.88
C ALA A 292 15.09 1.17 16.55
N PHE A 293 14.57 0.66 15.45
CA PHE A 293 14.61 1.32 14.14
C PHE A 293 13.35 2.16 13.93
N ASP A 294 13.59 3.37 13.44
CA ASP A 294 12.68 4.47 13.14
C ASP A 294 11.29 4.01 12.62
N SER A 295 10.29 4.05 13.49
CA SER A 295 8.92 3.61 13.24
C SER A 295 8.05 4.79 12.81
N ASP A 296 8.27 5.30 11.60
CA ASP A 296 7.42 6.35 10.98
C ASP A 296 6.52 5.81 9.84
N ASP A 297 6.34 4.48 9.78
CA ASP A 297 5.66 3.81 8.66
C ASP A 297 4.34 3.11 9.09
N GLY A 298 3.49 3.84 9.80
CA GLY A 298 2.28 3.36 10.49
C GLY A 298 1.12 2.85 9.63
N GLY A 299 1.35 2.49 8.37
CA GLY A 299 0.33 1.91 7.49
C GLY A 299 0.28 0.37 7.54
N VAL A 300 -0.92 -0.21 7.43
CA VAL A 300 -1.17 -1.66 7.40
C VAL A 300 -1.31 -2.16 5.96
N SER A 301 -0.66 -3.27 5.60
CA SER A 301 -0.73 -3.85 4.24
C SER A 301 -1.87 -4.88 4.11
N ILE A 302 -2.60 -4.87 2.98
CA ILE A 302 -3.63 -5.88 2.64
C ILE A 302 -3.13 -6.75 1.49
N ASN A 303 -3.35 -8.07 1.57
CA ASN A 303 -2.99 -9.00 0.50
C ASN A 303 -3.90 -8.81 -0.72
N ILE A 304 -3.32 -8.60 -1.89
CA ILE A 304 -4.05 -8.57 -3.16
C ILE A 304 -3.56 -9.78 -3.96
N GLY A 305 -4.24 -10.92 -3.78
CA GLY A 305 -4.13 -12.01 -4.73
C GLY A 305 -4.54 -11.49 -6.11
N LEU A 306 -3.62 -11.52 -7.07
CA LEU A 306 -3.96 -11.34 -8.48
C LEU A 306 -4.83 -12.53 -8.89
N VAL A 307 -6.15 -12.35 -8.82
CA VAL A 307 -7.09 -13.29 -9.43
C VAL A 307 -6.99 -13.08 -10.94
N ALA A 308 -6.13 -13.88 -11.58
CA ALA A 308 -6.18 -14.06 -13.03
C ALA A 308 -7.48 -14.81 -13.36
N ASN A 309 -8.38 -14.15 -14.08
CA ASN A 309 -9.44 -14.83 -14.84
C ASN A 309 -8.89 -15.25 -16.19
#